data_AF-A0A8D9A2G7-F1
#
_entry.id   AF-A0A8D9A2G7-F1
#
_cell.length_a   1.000
_cell.length_b   1.000
_cell.length_c   1.000
_cell.angle_alpha   90.00
_cell.angle_beta   90.00
_cell.angle_gamma   90.00
#
_symmetry.space_group_name_H-M   'P 1'
#
loop_
_entity.id
_entity.type
_entity.pdbx_description
1 polymer ?
#
loop_
_entity_poly.entity_id
_entity_poly.type
_entity_poly.pdbx_seq_one_letter_code
_entity_poly.pdbx_strand_id
1 'polypeptide(L)'
;MSLKTSLILAALCLLLLIHKVSTANQTYNRLKEFFTWKTLDFDFPDEATRTSAIQSGAHVKGNSLILGVEKWKDKLFVTTPRSWKSGVPSTLNYVNLKNSKPNSSPNLIPYPNYALNNIHSPNGPNTNGTNKIISVFRINVDVCDRLWMIDTGLADIRGEKKVISTPRIIIIDLTTDRIIKEHVIAKEAIVEKSFFANILVDASRNNCDRSFAYIPDLGGFQLIVYDLKKDETYKVNHHYFYFDPESGNYNVGGLNFQ
;
A
#
# COMPACT_ATOMS: atom_id res chain seq x y z
N MET A 1 -28.72 -68.51 -0.10
CA MET A 1 -27.54 -67.63 0.10
C MET A 1 -27.31 -67.54 1.61
N SER A 2 -26.17 -68.00 2.11
CA SER A 2 -25.92 -68.20 3.56
C SER A 2 -25.98 -66.89 4.33
N LEU A 3 -26.49 -66.90 5.57
CA LEU A 3 -26.52 -65.74 6.47
C LEU A 3 -25.13 -65.05 6.57
N LYS A 4 -24.04 -65.83 6.42
CA LYS A 4 -22.66 -65.33 6.39
C LYS A 4 -22.36 -64.41 5.20
N THR A 5 -22.88 -64.68 4.00
CA THR A 5 -22.64 -63.81 2.83
C THR A 5 -23.42 -62.51 2.91
N SER A 6 -24.58 -62.50 3.58
CA SER A 6 -25.36 -61.28 3.83
C SER A 6 -24.68 -60.35 4.84
N LEU A 7 -24.09 -60.88 5.92
CA LEU A 7 -23.32 -60.08 6.87
C LEU A 7 -22.04 -59.49 6.26
N ILE A 8 -21.35 -60.24 5.39
CA ILE A 8 -20.15 -59.74 4.71
C ILE A 8 -20.49 -58.60 3.73
N LEU A 9 -21.58 -58.74 2.96
CA LEU A 9 -22.04 -57.66 2.08
C LEU A 9 -22.48 -56.41 2.86
N ALA A 10 -23.16 -56.59 4.01
CA ALA A 10 -23.56 -55.49 4.87
C ALA A 10 -22.35 -54.76 5.47
N ALA A 11 -21.33 -55.50 5.93
CA ALA A 11 -20.09 -54.93 6.45
C ALA A 11 -19.28 -54.19 5.37
N LEU A 12 -19.21 -54.73 4.14
CA LEU A 12 -18.57 -54.06 3.00
C LEU A 12 -19.32 -52.79 2.58
N CYS A 13 -20.66 -52.81 2.58
CA CYS A 13 -21.46 -51.59 2.33
C CYS A 13 -21.22 -50.54 3.42
N LEU A 14 -21.13 -50.95 4.68
CA LEU A 14 -20.85 -50.03 5.79
C LEU A 14 -19.45 -49.42 5.69
N LEU A 15 -18.43 -50.22 5.35
CA LEU A 15 -17.06 -49.75 5.13
C LEU A 15 -16.95 -48.77 3.93
N LEU A 16 -17.70 -49.01 2.86
CA LEU A 16 -17.79 -48.11 1.70
C LEU A 16 -18.55 -46.82 2.02
N LEU A 17 -19.57 -46.87 2.88
CA LEU A 17 -20.26 -45.68 3.41
C LEU A 17 -19.34 -44.86 4.31
N ILE A 18 -18.53 -45.50 5.16
CA ILE A 18 -17.57 -44.80 6.04
C ILE A 18 -16.41 -44.18 5.22
N HIS A 19 -15.93 -44.84 4.16
CA HIS A 19 -14.95 -44.25 3.24
C HIS A 19 -15.51 -43.04 2.47
N LYS A 20 -16.80 -43.03 2.11
CA LYS A 20 -17.42 -41.86 1.46
C LYS A 20 -17.67 -40.69 2.41
N VAL A 21 -17.74 -40.93 3.72
CA VAL A 21 -17.94 -39.86 4.72
C VAL A 21 -16.61 -39.22 5.14
N SER A 22 -15.46 -39.82 4.82
CA SER A 22 -14.14 -39.27 5.17
C SER A 22 -13.48 -38.39 4.09
N THR A 23 -14.18 -38.03 3.01
CA THR A 23 -13.83 -36.81 2.28
C THR A 23 -14.44 -35.63 3.02
N ALA A 24 -13.90 -35.34 4.21
CA ALA A 24 -14.08 -34.06 4.84
C ALA A 24 -13.69 -33.01 3.80
N ASN A 25 -14.68 -32.26 3.32
CA ASN A 25 -14.47 -31.06 2.54
C ASN A 25 -13.44 -30.24 3.32
N GLN A 26 -12.19 -30.20 2.85
CA GLN A 26 -11.31 -29.10 3.17
C GLN A 26 -11.97 -27.87 2.55
N THR A 27 -12.89 -27.25 3.27
CA THR A 27 -13.15 -25.83 3.11
C THR A 27 -11.85 -25.16 3.47
N TYR A 28 -10.97 -25.01 2.48
CA TYR A 28 -10.01 -23.93 2.48
C TYR A 28 -10.82 -22.70 2.84
N ASN A 29 -10.58 -22.14 4.03
CA ASN A 29 -11.14 -20.85 4.40
C ASN A 29 -10.56 -19.84 3.42
N ARG A 30 -11.16 -19.73 2.24
CA ARG A 30 -10.80 -18.74 1.24
C ARG A 30 -10.99 -17.41 1.94
N LEU A 31 -9.96 -16.58 1.87
CA LEU A 31 -10.06 -15.19 2.29
C LEU A 31 -11.35 -14.63 1.68
N LYS A 32 -12.21 -14.04 2.52
CA LYS A 32 -13.45 -13.46 2.04
C LYS A 32 -13.09 -12.17 1.31
N GLU A 33 -13.41 -12.12 0.03
CA GLU A 33 -13.32 -10.89 -0.74
C GLU A 33 -14.25 -9.86 -0.09
N PHE A 34 -13.73 -8.65 0.13
CA PHE A 34 -14.51 -7.54 0.66
C PHE A 34 -14.63 -6.43 -0.38
N PHE A 35 -13.51 -6.07 -1.00
CA PHE A 35 -13.48 -5.19 -2.16
C PHE A 35 -12.69 -5.83 -3.29
N THR A 36 -13.12 -5.52 -4.51
CA THR A 36 -12.50 -6.01 -5.72
C THR A 36 -12.49 -4.89 -6.75
N TRP A 37 -11.43 -4.76 -7.53
CA TRP A 37 -11.37 -3.75 -8.58
C TRP A 37 -10.82 -4.38 -9.85
N LYS A 38 -11.61 -4.30 -10.93
CA LYS A 38 -11.09 -4.55 -12.29
C LYS A 38 -10.31 -3.34 -12.80
N THR A 39 -10.78 -2.14 -12.46
CA THR A 39 -10.14 -0.86 -12.73
C THR A 39 -10.42 0.06 -11.55
N LEU A 40 -9.41 0.82 -11.12
CA LEU A 40 -9.59 1.85 -10.09
C LEU A 40 -10.23 3.10 -10.67
N ASP A 41 -11.09 3.75 -9.88
CA ASP A 41 -11.63 5.09 -10.12
C ASP A 41 -11.56 5.90 -8.82
N PHE A 42 -11.69 7.22 -8.93
CA PHE A 42 -11.41 8.16 -7.85
C PHE A 42 -12.54 9.17 -7.68
N ASP A 43 -12.76 9.61 -6.44
CA ASP A 43 -13.69 10.70 -6.16
C ASP A 43 -12.98 12.05 -6.38
N PHE A 44 -13.40 12.73 -7.45
CA PHE A 44 -12.96 14.09 -7.76
C PHE A 44 -13.84 15.11 -7.03
N PRO A 45 -13.32 16.32 -6.75
CA PRO A 45 -14.12 17.39 -6.13
C PRO A 45 -15.39 17.75 -6.91
N ASP A 46 -15.31 17.70 -8.24
CA ASP A 46 -16.39 18.02 -9.17
C ASP A 46 -16.13 17.41 -10.56
N GLU A 47 -17.15 17.35 -11.41
CA GLU A 47 -17.09 16.79 -12.75
C GLU A 47 -16.20 17.58 -13.72
N ALA A 48 -16.05 18.89 -13.54
CA ALA A 48 -15.16 19.69 -14.39
C ALA A 48 -13.70 19.36 -14.09
N THR A 49 -13.34 19.20 -12.81
CA THR A 49 -12.02 18.72 -12.37
C THR A 49 -11.74 17.32 -12.90
N ARG A 50 -12.72 16.41 -12.86
CA ARG A 50 -12.60 15.05 -13.43
C ARG A 50 -12.34 15.10 -14.94
N THR A 51 -13.14 15.87 -15.66
CA THR A 51 -13.04 16.01 -17.12
C THR A 51 -11.68 16.59 -17.51
N SER A 52 -11.22 17.63 -16.82
CA SER A 52 -9.91 18.24 -17.03
C SER A 52 -8.77 17.25 -16.76
N ALA A 53 -8.86 16.43 -15.71
CA ALA A 53 -7.85 15.42 -15.40
C ALA A 53 -7.76 14.34 -16.49
N ILE A 54 -8.90 13.92 -17.06
CA ILE A 54 -8.95 12.97 -18.17
C ILE A 54 -8.34 13.59 -19.45
N GLN A 55 -8.76 14.80 -19.81
CA GLN A 55 -8.30 15.49 -21.02
C GLN A 55 -6.80 15.78 -20.99
N SER A 56 -6.26 16.12 -19.83
CA SER A 56 -4.82 16.40 -19.65
C SER A 56 -3.95 15.14 -19.53
N GLY A 57 -4.56 13.97 -19.37
CA GLY A 57 -3.86 12.73 -19.07
C GLY A 57 -3.39 12.60 -17.61
N ALA A 58 -3.81 13.49 -16.71
CA ALA A 58 -3.59 13.39 -15.27
C ALA A 58 -4.39 12.24 -14.62
N HIS A 59 -5.45 11.77 -15.29
CA HIS A 59 -6.16 10.55 -14.95
C HIS A 59 -6.28 9.64 -16.19
N VAL A 60 -5.62 8.48 -16.15
CA VAL A 60 -5.72 7.43 -17.17
C VAL A 60 -6.27 6.17 -16.51
N LYS A 61 -7.48 5.78 -16.91
CA LYS A 61 -8.15 4.61 -16.35
C LYS A 61 -7.31 3.35 -16.57
N GLY A 62 -7.11 2.57 -15.51
CA GLY A 62 -6.32 1.33 -15.55
C GLY A 62 -4.81 1.50 -15.34
N ASN A 63 -4.30 2.73 -15.22
CA ASN A 63 -2.88 2.96 -14.92
C ASN A 63 -2.54 2.99 -13.42
N SER A 64 -3.55 3.08 -12.55
CA SER A 64 -3.35 3.08 -11.10
C SER A 64 -3.28 1.65 -10.56
N LEU A 65 -2.27 1.37 -9.73
CA LEU A 65 -2.05 0.08 -9.08
C LEU A 65 -2.04 0.25 -7.56
N ILE A 66 -2.83 -0.56 -6.85
CA ILE A 66 -2.82 -0.56 -5.37
C ILE A 66 -1.56 -1.26 -4.89
N LEU A 67 -0.78 -0.59 -4.05
CA LEU A 67 0.43 -1.16 -3.46
C LEU A 67 0.54 -1.04 -1.95
N GLY A 68 -0.44 -0.50 -1.27
CA GLY A 68 -0.42 -0.37 0.18
C GLY A 68 -1.84 -0.31 0.69
N VAL A 69 -2.08 -1.02 1.78
CA VAL A 69 -3.37 -1.03 2.46
C VAL A 69 -3.12 -0.92 3.96
N GLU A 70 -3.86 -0.06 4.63
CA GLU A 70 -3.86 0.02 6.08
C GLU A 70 -5.25 0.33 6.60
N LYS A 71 -5.62 -0.24 7.74
CA LYS A 71 -6.96 -0.02 8.30
C LYS A 71 -6.87 0.84 9.56
N TRP A 72 -7.67 1.88 9.60
CA TRP A 72 -7.91 2.67 10.81
C TRP A 72 -9.40 2.93 11.00
N LYS A 73 -9.99 2.39 12.07
CA LYS A 73 -11.43 2.51 12.37
C LYS A 73 -12.26 2.12 11.13
N ASP A 74 -12.98 3.08 10.56
CA ASP A 74 -13.85 2.92 9.39
C ASP A 74 -13.19 3.34 8.07
N LYS A 75 -11.91 3.72 8.08
CA LYS A 75 -11.13 4.06 6.88
C LYS A 75 -10.20 2.89 6.54
N LEU A 76 -10.32 2.37 5.32
CA LEU A 76 -9.31 1.52 4.71
C LEU A 76 -8.47 2.39 3.79
N PHE A 77 -7.27 2.75 4.22
CA PHE A 77 -6.32 3.47 3.40
C PHE A 77 -5.80 2.58 2.28
N VAL A 78 -5.63 3.18 1.11
CA VAL A 78 -5.19 2.54 -0.12
C VAL A 78 -4.23 3.48 -0.82
N THR A 79 -3.05 2.99 -1.16
CA THR A 79 -2.05 3.77 -1.89
C THR A 79 -1.95 3.35 -3.35
N THR A 80 -1.69 4.33 -4.20
CA THR A 80 -1.50 4.17 -5.64
C THR A 80 -0.25 4.96 -6.05
N PRO A 81 0.95 4.34 -6.01
CA PRO A 81 2.20 5.02 -6.37
C PRO A 81 2.19 5.56 -7.80
N ARG A 82 2.92 6.66 -8.01
CA ARG A 82 3.02 7.31 -9.32
C ARG A 82 4.27 6.93 -10.11
N SER A 83 5.11 6.05 -9.59
CA SER A 83 6.48 5.87 -10.11
C SER A 83 6.62 4.95 -11.33
N TRP A 84 5.53 4.33 -11.83
CA TRP A 84 5.58 3.41 -12.99
C TRP A 84 4.70 3.78 -14.17
N LYS A 85 3.57 4.44 -13.93
CA LYS A 85 2.65 4.88 -14.98
C LYS A 85 2.12 6.26 -14.64
N SER A 86 2.07 7.12 -15.64
CA SER A 86 1.37 8.39 -15.55
C SER A 86 -0.15 8.20 -15.55
N GLY A 87 -0.86 9.26 -15.15
CA GLY A 87 -2.32 9.25 -15.09
C GLY A 87 -2.89 8.74 -13.77
N VAL A 88 -2.12 8.85 -12.68
CA VAL A 88 -2.55 8.51 -11.32
C VAL A 88 -2.95 9.79 -10.57
N PRO A 89 -4.26 10.08 -10.41
CA PRO A 89 -4.73 11.36 -9.90
C PRO A 89 -4.36 11.58 -8.43
N SER A 90 -4.44 10.52 -7.62
CA SER A 90 -4.18 10.57 -6.19
C SER A 90 -3.31 9.40 -5.76
N THR A 91 -2.33 9.61 -4.87
CA THR A 91 -1.41 8.55 -4.42
C THR A 91 -1.79 7.99 -3.05
N LEU A 92 -2.39 8.81 -2.19
CA LEU A 92 -2.90 8.39 -0.91
C LEU A 92 -4.42 8.54 -0.90
N ASN A 93 -5.12 7.45 -0.62
CA ASN A 93 -6.56 7.40 -0.68
C ASN A 93 -7.12 6.59 0.49
N TYR A 94 -8.43 6.62 0.66
CA TYR A 94 -9.14 5.67 1.51
C TYR A 94 -10.48 5.27 0.92
N VAL A 95 -11.01 4.18 1.45
CA VAL A 95 -12.38 3.71 1.26
C VAL A 95 -13.08 3.75 2.60
N ASN A 96 -14.31 4.28 2.62
CA ASN A 96 -15.14 4.29 3.83
C ASN A 96 -15.83 2.93 4.00
N LEU A 97 -15.44 2.19 5.04
CA LEU A 97 -15.95 0.85 5.34
C LEU A 97 -17.43 0.83 5.75
N LYS A 98 -17.97 1.92 6.32
CA LYS A 98 -19.38 2.00 6.71
C LYS A 98 -20.33 2.13 5.53
N ASN A 99 -19.90 2.88 4.51
CA ASN A 99 -20.73 3.18 3.35
C ASN A 99 -20.54 2.16 2.20
N SER A 100 -19.53 1.30 2.31
CA SER A 100 -19.18 0.37 1.24
C SER A 100 -19.81 -1.00 1.46
N LYS A 101 -20.36 -1.57 0.38
CA LYS A 101 -20.94 -2.91 0.40
C LYS A 101 -19.85 -3.97 0.19
N PRO A 102 -19.96 -5.17 0.80
CA PRO A 102 -19.10 -6.29 0.44
C PRO A 102 -19.17 -6.60 -1.05
N ASN A 103 -18.06 -7.08 -1.63
CA ASN A 103 -17.89 -7.39 -3.05
C ASN A 103 -18.15 -6.19 -3.98
N SER A 104 -17.82 -4.98 -3.54
CA SER A 104 -17.92 -3.77 -4.38
C SER A 104 -16.55 -3.26 -4.83
N SER A 105 -16.59 -2.35 -5.80
CA SER A 105 -15.44 -1.58 -6.32
C SER A 105 -15.62 -0.11 -5.97
N PRO A 106 -15.53 0.29 -4.68
CA PRO A 106 -15.76 1.67 -4.31
C PRO A 106 -14.69 2.58 -4.91
N ASN A 107 -15.07 3.82 -5.22
CA ASN A 107 -14.12 4.83 -5.66
C ASN A 107 -13.13 5.14 -4.53
N LEU A 108 -11.90 5.45 -4.91
CA LEU A 108 -10.86 5.85 -3.98
C LEU A 108 -11.02 7.33 -3.65
N ILE A 109 -11.14 7.66 -2.37
CA ILE A 109 -11.27 9.04 -1.90
C ILE A 109 -9.87 9.58 -1.59
N PRO A 110 -9.40 10.64 -2.27
CA PRO A 110 -8.09 11.25 -2.00
C PRO A 110 -7.95 11.72 -0.55
N TYR A 111 -6.83 11.40 0.08
CA TYR A 111 -6.58 11.70 1.49
C TYR A 111 -5.26 12.47 1.72
N PRO A 112 -5.26 13.50 2.61
CA PRO A 112 -6.41 14.07 3.31
C PRO A 112 -7.44 14.76 2.42
N ASN A 113 -7.00 15.19 1.24
CA ASN A 113 -7.85 15.81 0.24
C ASN A 113 -7.21 15.71 -1.15
N TYR A 114 -8.00 16.03 -2.18
CA TYR A 114 -7.55 16.03 -3.57
C TYR A 114 -6.45 17.07 -3.81
N ALA A 115 -6.50 18.23 -3.16
CA ALA A 115 -5.55 19.31 -3.38
C ALA A 115 -4.11 18.94 -2.98
N LEU A 116 -3.92 18.18 -1.90
CA LEU A 116 -2.61 17.67 -1.47
C LEU A 116 -2.07 16.57 -2.37
N ASN A 117 -2.97 15.84 -3.04
CA ASN A 117 -2.62 14.77 -3.96
C ASN A 117 -2.42 15.27 -5.40
N ASN A 118 -3.04 16.37 -5.82
CA ASN A 118 -2.97 16.84 -7.19
C ASN A 118 -1.62 17.51 -7.52
N ILE A 119 -0.70 16.74 -8.12
CA ILE A 119 0.62 17.22 -8.60
C ILE A 119 0.56 17.90 -9.98
N HIS A 120 -0.58 17.85 -10.66
CA HIS A 120 -0.80 18.42 -12.00
C HIS A 120 -1.58 19.74 -11.97
N SER A 121 -1.76 20.33 -10.79
CA SER A 121 -2.33 21.66 -10.64
C SER A 121 -1.59 22.66 -11.54
N PRO A 122 -2.26 23.69 -12.11
CA PRO A 122 -1.61 24.73 -12.92
C PRO A 122 -0.43 25.40 -12.20
N ASN A 123 -0.49 25.41 -10.87
CA ASN A 123 0.52 25.97 -9.99
C ASN A 123 1.70 25.00 -9.74
N GLY A 124 1.76 23.85 -10.41
CA GLY A 124 2.80 22.83 -10.21
C GLY A 124 2.79 22.15 -8.83
N PRO A 125 3.72 21.20 -8.59
CA PRO A 125 3.77 20.41 -7.35
C PRO A 125 4.34 21.17 -6.13
N ASN A 126 4.96 22.35 -6.33
CA ASN A 126 5.62 23.12 -5.28
C ASN A 126 5.14 24.57 -5.29
N THR A 127 3.89 24.83 -4.89
CA THR A 127 3.37 26.20 -4.76
C THR A 127 2.78 26.50 -3.39
N ASN A 128 2.99 27.74 -2.96
CA ASN A 128 2.38 28.35 -1.77
C ASN A 128 2.64 27.58 -0.46
N GLY A 129 3.87 27.10 -0.26
CA GLY A 129 4.27 26.45 1.00
C GLY A 129 3.52 25.15 1.34
N THR A 130 2.74 24.60 0.39
CA THR A 130 2.00 23.35 0.59
C THR A 130 2.66 22.26 -0.23
N ASN A 131 3.48 21.43 0.41
CA ASN A 131 4.15 20.33 -0.27
C ASN A 131 3.11 19.25 -0.66
N LYS A 132 2.99 18.94 -1.95
CA LYS A 132 2.13 17.85 -2.42
C LYS A 132 2.70 16.50 -2.00
N ILE A 133 1.83 15.50 -1.83
CA ILE A 133 2.21 14.11 -1.63
C ILE A 133 2.45 13.50 -3.02
N ILE A 134 3.69 13.13 -3.33
CA ILE A 134 4.12 12.81 -4.68
C ILE A 134 3.91 11.33 -5.03
N SER A 135 4.45 10.39 -4.26
CA SER A 135 4.27 8.96 -4.54
C SER A 135 4.59 8.13 -3.31
N VAL A 136 3.55 7.49 -2.79
CA VAL A 136 3.58 6.70 -1.55
C VAL A 136 3.29 5.24 -1.86
N PHE A 137 4.13 4.35 -1.34
CA PHE A 137 4.04 2.90 -1.56
C PHE A 137 3.32 2.19 -0.43
N ARG A 138 3.99 1.96 0.69
CA ARG A 138 3.36 1.45 1.91
C ARG A 138 3.19 2.57 2.90
N ILE A 139 2.25 2.35 3.80
CA ILE A 139 1.85 3.24 4.88
C ILE A 139 1.74 2.41 6.14
N ASN A 140 1.84 3.06 7.30
CA ASN A 140 1.64 2.39 8.57
C ASN A 140 0.82 3.27 9.50
N VAL A 141 -0.21 2.68 10.11
CA VAL A 141 -1.01 3.34 11.14
C VAL A 141 -0.45 2.89 12.49
N ASP A 142 -0.01 3.85 13.30
CA ASP A 142 0.53 3.53 14.61
C ASP A 142 -0.55 3.46 15.70
N VAL A 143 -0.14 3.07 16.91
CA VAL A 143 -1.04 2.93 18.07
C VAL A 143 -1.58 4.26 18.61
N CYS A 144 -1.11 5.39 18.07
CA CYS A 144 -1.41 6.75 18.49
C CYS A 144 -2.35 7.47 17.52
N ASP A 145 -3.03 6.72 16.63
CA ASP A 145 -3.90 7.27 15.57
C ASP A 145 -3.15 8.20 14.60
N ARG A 146 -1.88 7.90 14.30
CA ARG A 146 -1.10 8.61 13.27
C ARG A 146 -0.83 7.72 12.08
N LEU A 147 -0.98 8.28 10.87
CA LEU A 147 -0.64 7.64 9.62
C LEU A 147 0.73 8.11 9.15
N TRP A 148 1.63 7.16 9.01
CA TRP A 148 2.99 7.36 8.59
C TRP A 148 3.19 6.88 7.17
N MET A 149 3.96 7.63 6.41
CA MET A 149 4.32 7.29 5.05
C MET A 149 5.70 7.82 4.69
N ILE A 150 6.33 7.15 3.74
CA ILE A 150 7.50 7.65 3.03
C ILE A 150 7.06 8.09 1.63
N ASP A 151 7.16 9.38 1.37
CA ASP A 151 6.98 9.94 0.04
C ASP A 151 8.30 9.83 -0.72
N THR A 152 8.31 9.09 -1.82
CA THR A 152 9.50 8.88 -2.64
C THR A 152 9.89 10.12 -3.45
N GLY A 153 8.97 11.07 -3.65
CA GLY A 153 9.23 12.23 -4.50
C GLY A 153 9.37 11.91 -6.00
N LEU A 154 9.10 10.65 -6.40
CA LEU A 154 9.25 10.16 -7.76
C LEU A 154 7.90 9.97 -8.44
N ALA A 155 7.68 10.57 -9.60
CA ALA A 155 6.48 10.32 -10.40
C ALA A 155 6.82 10.15 -11.88
N ASP A 156 6.07 9.26 -12.54
CA ASP A 156 6.01 9.18 -13.99
C ASP A 156 5.13 10.32 -14.50
N ILE A 157 5.75 11.23 -15.26
CA ILE A 157 5.07 12.33 -15.94
C ILE A 157 5.20 12.08 -17.44
N ARG A 158 4.09 11.66 -18.05
CA ARG A 158 3.99 11.39 -19.50
C ARG A 158 4.97 10.31 -20.01
N GLY A 159 5.20 9.26 -19.22
CA GLY A 159 6.08 8.14 -19.57
C GLY A 159 7.55 8.35 -19.18
N GLU A 160 7.86 9.49 -18.55
CA GLU A 160 9.19 9.79 -18.04
C GLU A 160 9.19 9.80 -16.52
N LYS A 161 10.05 9.00 -15.89
CA LYS A 161 10.26 9.02 -14.44
C LYS A 161 11.01 10.31 -14.05
N LYS A 162 10.37 11.17 -13.26
CA LYS A 162 10.92 12.46 -12.80
C LYS A 162 11.05 12.50 -11.29
N VAL A 163 12.14 13.11 -10.82
CA VAL A 163 12.33 13.51 -9.42
C VAL A 163 11.64 14.85 -9.22
N ILE A 164 10.55 14.87 -8.47
CA ILE A 164 9.77 16.08 -8.18
C ILE A 164 10.21 16.72 -6.85
N SER A 165 10.52 15.88 -5.86
CA SER A 165 10.97 16.33 -4.54
C SER A 165 11.97 15.33 -3.94
N THR A 166 12.74 15.78 -2.95
CA THR A 166 13.54 14.87 -2.11
C THR A 166 12.60 13.93 -1.33
N PRO A 167 12.95 12.65 -1.16
CA PRO A 167 12.21 11.73 -0.31
C PRO A 167 11.99 12.28 1.10
N ARG A 168 10.78 12.13 1.63
CA ARG A 168 10.43 12.64 2.96
C ARG A 168 9.42 11.77 3.68
N ILE A 169 9.55 11.73 5.00
CA ILE A 169 8.58 11.10 5.89
C ILE A 169 7.46 12.11 6.13
N ILE A 170 6.21 11.67 5.98
CA ILE A 170 5.02 12.47 6.25
C ILE A 170 4.21 11.76 7.34
N ILE A 171 3.80 12.51 8.35
CA ILE A 171 2.95 12.02 9.44
C ILE A 171 1.66 12.82 9.43
N ILE A 172 0.54 12.11 9.37
CA ILE A 172 -0.80 12.69 9.40
C ILE A 172 -1.49 12.22 10.67
N ASP A 173 -2.01 13.16 11.45
CA ASP A 173 -2.93 12.85 12.54
C ASP A 173 -4.29 12.44 11.95
N LEU A 174 -4.72 11.20 12.21
CA LEU A 174 -5.95 10.64 11.67
C LEU A 174 -7.21 11.18 12.35
N THR A 175 -7.08 11.82 13.51
CA THR A 175 -8.20 12.43 14.22
C THR A 175 -8.56 13.80 13.65
N THR A 176 -7.55 14.54 13.20
CA THR A 176 -7.72 15.88 12.61
C THR A 176 -7.60 15.90 11.09
N ASP A 177 -7.19 14.79 10.48
CA ASP A 177 -6.88 14.63 9.05
C ASP A 177 -5.85 15.68 8.56
N ARG A 178 -4.87 16.04 9.43
CA ARG A 178 -3.85 17.06 9.14
C ARG A 178 -2.44 16.49 9.17
N ILE A 179 -1.60 16.97 8.26
CA ILE A 179 -0.16 16.72 8.31
C ILE A 179 0.39 17.42 9.55
N ILE A 180 0.98 16.65 10.46
CA ILE A 180 1.59 17.14 11.71
C ILE A 180 3.12 17.17 11.64
N LYS A 181 3.71 16.43 10.70
CA LYS A 181 5.16 16.40 10.49
C LYS A 181 5.51 16.08 9.04
N GLU A 182 6.52 16.79 8.54
CA GLU A 182 7.26 16.42 7.34
C GLU A 182 8.76 16.43 7.70
N HIS A 183 9.45 15.33 7.44
CA HIS A 183 10.88 15.21 7.68
C HIS A 183 11.58 14.77 6.39
N VAL A 184 12.45 15.62 5.85
CA VAL A 184 13.18 15.34 4.62
C VAL A 184 14.36 14.41 4.91
N ILE A 185 14.48 13.31 4.17
CA ILE A 185 15.65 12.42 4.29
C ILE A 185 16.89 13.16 3.79
N ALA A 186 17.92 13.22 4.63
CA ALA A 186 19.18 13.89 4.31
C ALA A 186 19.80 13.29 3.05
N LYS A 187 20.35 14.15 2.17
CA LYS A 187 20.89 13.72 0.87
C LYS A 187 22.03 12.72 1.02
N GLU A 188 22.78 12.82 2.10
CA GLU A 188 23.91 11.95 2.47
C GLU A 188 23.46 10.52 2.82
N ALA A 189 22.18 10.34 3.15
CA ALA A 189 21.57 9.04 3.38
C ALA A 189 21.01 8.40 2.10
N ILE A 190 20.93 9.16 0.99
CA ILE A 190 20.34 8.70 -0.28
C ILE A 190 21.47 8.37 -1.25
N VAL A 191 21.46 7.13 -1.76
CA VAL A 191 22.35 6.70 -2.85
C VAL A 191 21.59 6.71 -4.19
N GLU A 192 22.31 6.64 -5.30
CA GLU A 192 21.73 6.74 -6.65
C GLU A 192 20.59 5.72 -6.89
N LYS A 193 20.75 4.51 -6.37
CA LYS A 193 19.76 3.43 -6.50
C LYS A 193 18.72 3.40 -5.38
N SER A 194 18.73 4.35 -4.44
CA SER A 194 17.83 4.31 -3.29
C SER A 194 16.36 4.18 -3.69
N PHE A 195 15.66 3.28 -3.03
CA PHE A 195 14.24 3.01 -3.28
C PHE A 195 13.49 2.69 -1.99
N PHE A 196 12.80 3.70 -1.46
CA PHE A 196 12.05 3.61 -0.22
C PHE A 196 10.60 3.20 -0.50
N ALA A 197 10.31 1.90 -0.41
CA ALA A 197 8.97 1.37 -0.67
C ALA A 197 8.15 1.10 0.59
N ASN A 198 8.77 1.07 1.77
CA ASN A 198 8.10 0.67 3.01
C ASN A 198 8.49 1.54 4.21
N ILE A 199 7.60 1.59 5.19
CA ILE A 199 7.83 2.23 6.49
C ILE A 199 7.12 1.40 7.56
N LEU A 200 7.81 1.10 8.66
CA LEU A 200 7.25 0.46 9.84
C LEU A 200 7.52 1.32 11.06
N VAL A 201 6.53 1.48 11.93
CA VAL A 201 6.62 2.37 13.09
C VAL A 201 6.60 1.55 14.38
N ASP A 202 7.61 1.78 15.22
CA ASP A 202 7.59 1.37 16.62
C ASP A 202 7.12 2.55 17.47
N ALA A 203 5.94 2.39 18.07
CA ALA A 203 5.30 3.40 18.89
C ALA A 203 4.63 2.73 20.10
N SER A 204 4.67 3.42 21.24
CA SER A 204 3.97 3.01 22.45
C SER A 204 2.86 4.01 22.78
N ARG A 205 1.68 3.51 23.16
CA ARG A 205 0.55 4.35 23.58
C ARG A 205 0.89 5.28 24.74
N ASN A 206 1.84 4.88 25.58
CA ASN A 206 2.26 5.67 26.75
C ASN A 206 3.27 6.77 26.39
N ASN A 207 3.86 6.74 25.17
CA ASN A 207 4.87 7.70 24.75
C ASN A 207 4.95 7.82 23.22
N CYS A 208 3.90 8.39 22.63
CA CYS A 208 3.80 8.58 21.17
C CYS A 208 4.92 9.48 20.62
N ASP A 209 5.50 10.37 21.42
CA ASP A 209 6.56 11.27 20.98
C ASP A 209 7.92 10.56 20.85
N ARG A 210 8.09 9.39 21.48
CA ARG A 210 9.28 8.53 21.38
C ARG A 210 9.06 7.40 20.39
N SER A 211 8.52 7.72 19.21
CA SER A 211 8.34 6.76 18.14
C SER A 211 9.55 6.71 17.21
N PHE A 212 9.82 5.51 16.71
CA PHE A 212 10.83 5.27 15.69
C PHE A 212 10.17 4.76 14.43
N ALA A 213 10.66 5.18 13.27
CA ALA A 213 10.26 4.61 11.99
C ALA A 213 11.44 3.93 11.30
N TYR A 214 11.22 2.74 10.76
CA TYR A 214 12.18 1.91 10.06
C TYR A 214 11.81 1.85 8.59
N ILE A 215 12.70 2.37 7.74
CA ILE A 215 12.47 2.56 6.31
C ILE A 215 13.56 1.79 5.57
N PRO A 216 13.26 0.57 5.08
CA PRO A 216 14.21 -0.19 4.28
C PRO A 216 14.45 0.50 2.94
N ASP A 217 15.72 0.67 2.59
CA ASP A 217 16.15 1.11 1.28
C ASP A 217 16.45 -0.12 0.41
N LEU A 218 15.50 -0.46 -0.46
CA LEU A 218 15.56 -1.67 -1.27
C LEU A 218 16.67 -1.63 -2.33
N GLY A 219 17.07 -0.45 -2.79
CA GLY A 219 18.11 -0.32 -3.81
C GLY A 219 19.46 0.13 -3.26
N GLY A 220 19.49 0.74 -2.07
CA GLY A 220 20.72 1.06 -1.34
C GLY A 220 21.20 -0.03 -0.37
N PHE A 221 20.41 -1.08 -0.14
CA PHE A 221 20.72 -2.19 0.79
C PHE A 221 21.06 -1.70 2.21
N GLN A 222 20.28 -0.75 2.69
CA GLN A 222 20.48 -0.10 3.99
C GLN A 222 19.13 0.11 4.68
N LEU A 223 19.17 0.40 5.97
CA LEU A 223 17.99 0.73 6.76
C LEU A 223 18.11 2.18 7.25
N ILE A 224 17.10 2.98 6.94
CA ILE A 224 16.98 4.33 7.51
C ILE A 224 16.09 4.23 8.75
N VAL A 225 16.59 4.74 9.88
CA VAL A 225 15.86 4.80 11.14
C VAL A 225 15.58 6.26 11.46
N TYR A 226 14.32 6.64 11.60
CA TYR A 226 13.91 7.97 11.98
C TYR A 226 13.49 8.00 13.46
N ASP A 227 14.11 8.89 14.24
CA ASP A 227 13.74 9.18 15.64
C ASP A 227 12.86 10.42 15.67
N LEU A 228 11.57 10.24 15.97
CA LEU A 228 10.60 11.35 15.98
C LEU A 228 10.95 12.42 17.03
N LYS A 229 11.46 12.01 18.19
CA LYS A 229 11.71 12.92 19.30
C LYS A 229 12.86 13.87 19.00
N LYS A 230 13.90 13.34 18.37
CA LYS A 230 15.08 14.13 17.96
C LYS A 230 14.90 14.79 16.60
N ASP A 231 13.94 14.32 15.81
CA ASP A 231 13.75 14.69 14.43
C ASP A 231 15.00 14.43 13.58
N GLU A 232 15.60 13.26 13.77
CA GLU A 232 16.85 12.85 13.10
C GLU A 232 16.70 11.49 12.42
N THR A 233 17.41 11.32 11.30
CA THR A 233 17.56 10.01 10.63
C THR A 233 18.95 9.44 10.84
N TYR A 234 19.02 8.16 11.13
CA TYR A 234 20.23 7.37 11.23
C TYR A 234 20.28 6.32 10.12
N LYS A 235 21.47 6.12 9.55
CA LYS A 235 21.72 5.05 8.59
C LYS A 235 22.26 3.84 9.32
N VAL A 236 21.63 2.70 9.10
CA VAL A 236 22.08 1.39 9.60
C VAL A 236 22.43 0.52 8.42
N ASN A 237 23.64 -0.02 8.42
CA ASN A 237 24.13 -0.96 7.42
C ASN A 237 24.37 -2.31 8.06
N HIS A 238 23.94 -3.37 7.39
CA HIS A 238 24.20 -4.73 7.81
C HIS A 238 24.28 -5.65 6.59
N HIS A 239 25.11 -6.70 6.65
CA HIS A 239 25.29 -7.62 5.53
C HIS A 239 24.01 -8.40 5.18
N TYR A 240 23.06 -8.53 6.12
CA TYR A 240 21.74 -9.14 5.86
C TYR A 240 20.77 -8.25 5.07
N PHE A 241 21.15 -7.03 4.71
CA PHE A 241 20.30 -6.17 3.86
C PHE A 241 20.57 -6.36 2.36
N TYR A 242 21.61 -7.12 2.01
CA TYR A 242 21.87 -7.51 0.62
C TYR A 242 20.95 -8.68 0.22
N PHE A 243 20.59 -8.72 -1.06
CA PHE A 243 19.86 -9.85 -1.62
C PHE A 243 20.68 -11.13 -1.53
N ASP A 244 20.00 -12.27 -1.35
CA ASP A 244 20.60 -13.58 -1.53
C ASP A 244 20.76 -13.85 -3.04
N PRO A 245 22.00 -13.99 -3.56
CA PRO A 245 22.25 -14.19 -4.99
C PRO A 245 21.57 -15.44 -5.57
N GLU A 246 21.36 -16.47 -4.76
CA GLU A 246 20.74 -17.73 -5.20
C GLU A 246 19.20 -17.63 -5.27
N SER A 247 18.63 -16.60 -4.66
CA SER A 247 17.17 -16.41 -4.52
C SER A 247 16.66 -15.18 -5.28
N GLY A 248 17.41 -14.68 -6.26
CA GLY A 248 17.04 -13.47 -7.02
C GLY A 248 15.96 -13.69 -8.09
N ASN A 249 15.85 -14.91 -8.63
CA ASN A 249 14.92 -15.21 -9.72
C ASN A 249 13.62 -15.81 -9.18
N TYR A 250 12.48 -15.17 -9.47
CA TYR A 250 11.17 -15.73 -9.14
C TYR A 250 10.13 -15.44 -10.23
N ASN A 251 9.22 -16.39 -10.43
CA ASN A 251 8.15 -16.28 -11.41
C ASN A 251 6.80 -16.06 -10.71
N VAL A 252 6.07 -15.02 -11.13
CA VAL A 252 4.71 -14.76 -10.67
C VAL A 252 3.80 -14.64 -11.88
N GLY A 253 2.87 -15.59 -12.03
CA GLY A 253 1.86 -15.55 -13.10
C GLY A 253 2.45 -15.56 -14.51
N GLY A 254 3.60 -16.20 -14.71
CA GLY A 254 4.30 -16.25 -16.00
C GLY A 254 5.29 -15.10 -16.22
N LEU A 255 5.30 -14.09 -15.35
CA LEU A 255 6.29 -13.01 -15.38
C LEU A 255 7.50 -13.40 -14.54
N ASN A 256 8.70 -13.29 -15.13
CA ASN A 256 9.96 -13.52 -14.44
C ASN A 256 10.51 -12.21 -13.87
N PHE A 257 10.91 -12.22 -12.61
CA PHE A 257 11.54 -11.12 -11.91
C PHE A 257 12.98 -11.52 -11.56
N GLN A 258 13.91 -10.60 -11.83
CA GLN A 258 15.35 -10.73 -11.56
C GLN A 258 15.89 -9.40 -11.02
#